data_AF-A0A3N9MT70-F1
#
_entry.id   AF-A0A3N9MT70-F1
#
_cell.length_a   1.000
_cell.length_b   1.000
_cell.length_c   1.000
_cell.angle_alpha   90.00
_cell.angle_beta   90.00
_cell.angle_gamma   90.00
#
_symmetry.space_group_name_H-M   'P 1'
#
loop_
_entity.id
_entity.type
_entity.pdbx_description
1 polymer ?
#
loop_
_entity_poly.entity_id
_entity_poly.type
_entity_poly.pdbx_seq_one_letter_code
_entity_poly.pdbx_strand_id
1 'polypeptide(L)'
;MKIVRSLALVVSLLLIWVVGCEVADPGSPYGNQPPTTILSRAPLDGDTVNHYIELRWAGNDVDGTIQGFRILIDGVEITFTQITDTLIAFSSTADGLPTSHTFSVIAVDDDGAADPSPPQRQFYTTNEAPAVEWGEGTVPSGAEVGYGFRMVLKGLDDNRSLMWFSLSIADDQSWSEWSQDSIFYIGDTSLDLYPDGVNIVSNEGLSDGEVTIYARVQDAGGATSEAISRTVNVASGYRPAMNPVVTGAYGSEEFYPDGSVYRRNNVETQISYAASAEAYYGQIQAYRYEDADGWSEWTSTPSLAFTDISTGQYPFKFTARDIAGVLADTIEFEIRIVEQQLTSQILLIDETRDGNGNPGSPTDEAVDAFYHALLQGRDYVDIDYASRPGGVPYVSPYDLGESGLVIWHGDDRSDVKLGDNTDVLTAYLNKGGRLILSGWDVLAAFNADGADTLIFANGSFAYDKLRIFEGYYNRTRSMTGIEGVGDLPSITIDPDKLPNSFNGTIDRVWVFTQRGECSVTGVLTVNNPEENPLSGKTASFIYDQSFRVLVFGAPLFFFKESEVVPLMDALVDRMLAGL
;
A
#
# COMPACT_ATOMS: atom_id res chain seq x y z
N MET A 1 48.39 66.49 -27.70
CA MET A 1 47.28 66.89 -28.61
C MET A 1 46.16 65.84 -28.77
N LYS A 2 46.08 64.81 -27.90
CA LYS A 2 44.98 63.81 -27.91
C LYS A 2 43.91 64.07 -26.84
N ILE A 3 44.27 64.70 -25.71
CA ILE A 3 43.34 65.01 -24.60
C ILE A 3 42.33 66.12 -24.96
N VAL A 4 42.73 67.10 -25.79
CA VAL A 4 41.84 68.19 -26.24
C VAL A 4 40.76 67.71 -27.22
N ARG A 5 41.01 66.62 -27.97
CA ARG A 5 40.02 66.03 -28.88
C ARG A 5 38.96 65.20 -28.14
N SER A 6 39.33 64.55 -27.03
CA SER A 6 38.38 63.81 -26.18
C SER A 6 37.48 64.76 -25.37
N LEU A 7 38.00 65.89 -24.90
CA LEU A 7 37.19 66.88 -24.18
C LEU A 7 36.18 67.57 -25.10
N ALA A 8 36.54 67.86 -26.35
CA ALA A 8 35.61 68.42 -27.33
C ALA A 8 34.48 67.44 -27.71
N LEU A 9 34.78 66.14 -27.80
CA LEU A 9 33.77 65.12 -28.11
C LEU A 9 32.80 64.87 -26.93
N VAL A 10 33.30 64.90 -25.69
CA VAL A 10 32.47 64.76 -24.47
C VAL A 10 31.61 66.00 -24.26
N VAL A 11 32.14 67.21 -24.52
CA VAL A 11 31.36 68.45 -24.47
C VAL A 11 30.32 68.49 -25.60
N SER A 12 30.64 68.03 -26.82
CA SER A 12 29.67 67.91 -27.91
C SER A 12 28.60 66.85 -27.65
N LEU A 13 28.91 65.70 -27.03
CA LEU A 13 27.88 64.73 -26.63
C LEU A 13 27.02 65.22 -25.45
N LEU A 14 27.58 65.97 -24.49
CA LEU A 14 26.79 66.60 -23.43
C LEU A 14 25.87 67.70 -23.96
N LEU A 15 26.30 68.46 -24.97
CA LEU A 15 25.46 69.50 -25.59
C LEU A 15 24.31 68.92 -26.43
N ILE A 16 24.38 67.66 -26.88
CA ILE A 16 23.28 66.98 -27.58
C ILE A 16 22.19 66.50 -26.60
N TRP A 17 22.47 66.42 -25.29
CA TRP A 17 21.45 66.14 -24.26
C TRP A 17 20.66 67.37 -23.80
N VAL A 18 21.09 68.58 -24.16
CA VAL A 18 20.41 69.84 -23.74
C VAL A 18 19.58 70.45 -24.89
N VAL A 19 19.56 69.82 -26.05
CA VAL A 19 18.59 70.11 -27.13
C VAL A 19 17.52 69.03 -27.13
N GLY A 20 16.88 68.83 -25.98
CA GLY A 20 15.53 68.27 -25.96
C GLY A 20 14.61 69.32 -26.54
N CYS A 21 13.68 68.93 -27.40
CA CYS A 21 12.61 69.81 -27.88
C CYS A 21 12.01 70.54 -26.68
N GLU A 22 12.23 71.85 -26.61
CA GLU A 22 11.36 72.73 -25.87
C GLU A 22 10.00 72.60 -26.56
N VAL A 23 9.06 71.87 -25.94
CA VAL A 23 7.65 71.95 -26.30
C VAL A 23 7.23 73.35 -25.88
N ALA A 24 7.53 74.32 -26.75
CA ALA A 24 7.10 75.69 -26.61
C ALA A 24 5.57 75.66 -26.65
N ASP A 25 5.01 75.68 -25.44
CA ASP A 25 3.59 75.68 -25.12
C ASP A 25 2.87 74.36 -25.50
N PRO A 26 2.69 73.39 -24.56
CA PRO A 26 1.83 72.23 -24.80
C PRO A 26 0.35 72.61 -25.00
N GLY A 27 0.02 73.91 -24.98
CA GLY A 27 -1.34 74.39 -24.79
C GLY A 27 -1.73 74.26 -23.32
N SER A 28 -2.77 74.98 -22.91
CA SER A 28 -3.45 74.64 -21.66
C SER A 28 -3.91 73.18 -21.74
N PRO A 29 -3.74 72.37 -20.69
CA PRO A 29 -4.32 71.02 -20.69
C PRO A 29 -5.79 71.13 -21.07
N TYR A 30 -6.23 70.29 -22.02
CA TYR A 30 -7.66 70.14 -22.25
C TYR A 30 -8.27 69.76 -20.91
N GLY A 31 -9.34 70.46 -20.52
CA GLY A 31 -10.02 70.13 -19.27
C GLY A 31 -10.54 68.70 -19.36
N ASN A 32 -10.43 67.96 -18.26
CA ASN A 32 -10.86 66.56 -18.18
C ASN A 32 -12.26 66.37 -18.79
N GLN A 33 -12.40 65.39 -19.68
CA GLN A 33 -13.67 64.99 -20.24
C GLN A 33 -14.20 63.79 -19.48
N PRO A 34 -15.40 63.89 -18.87
CA PRO A 34 -15.97 62.77 -18.13
C PRO A 34 -16.05 61.49 -18.99
N PRO A 35 -15.83 60.31 -18.38
CA PRO A 35 -15.84 59.05 -19.10
C PRO A 35 -17.27 58.69 -19.55
N THR A 36 -17.37 57.67 -20.40
CA THR A 36 -18.65 57.06 -20.83
C THR A 36 -18.71 55.59 -20.44
N THR A 37 -19.88 55.10 -20.07
CA THR A 37 -20.13 53.71 -19.66
C THR A 37 -21.15 53.05 -20.57
N ILE A 38 -20.92 51.78 -20.92
CA ILE A 38 -21.88 50.97 -21.68
C ILE A 38 -22.15 49.64 -20.95
N LEU A 39 -23.39 49.18 -21.02
CA LEU A 39 -23.77 47.81 -20.63
C LEU A 39 -23.68 46.92 -21.87
N SER A 40 -22.68 46.04 -21.92
CA SER A 40 -22.49 45.09 -23.01
C SER A 40 -23.29 43.80 -22.80
N ARG A 41 -23.64 43.47 -21.54
CA ARG A 41 -24.58 42.42 -21.19
C ARG A 41 -25.35 42.78 -19.93
N ALA A 42 -26.65 42.96 -20.07
CA ALA A 42 -27.62 43.12 -19.00
C ALA A 42 -29.01 42.77 -19.54
N PRO A 43 -29.99 42.42 -18.68
CA PRO A 43 -31.38 42.33 -19.09
C PRO A 43 -31.87 43.62 -19.77
N LEU A 44 -32.78 43.49 -20.72
CA LEU A 44 -33.44 44.64 -21.33
C LEU A 44 -34.50 45.22 -20.37
N ASP A 45 -34.92 46.45 -20.65
CA ASP A 45 -35.92 47.11 -19.83
C ASP A 45 -37.27 46.37 -19.89
N GLY A 46 -37.76 45.97 -18.73
CA GLY A 46 -38.99 45.20 -18.55
C GLY A 46 -38.82 43.68 -18.66
N ASP A 47 -37.62 43.16 -18.93
CA ASP A 47 -37.38 41.71 -18.97
C ASP A 47 -37.66 41.08 -17.60
N THR A 48 -38.11 39.82 -17.61
CA THR A 48 -38.16 38.97 -16.42
C THR A 48 -37.13 37.86 -16.58
N VAL A 49 -36.14 37.81 -15.70
CA VAL A 49 -34.98 36.92 -15.78
C VAL A 49 -34.75 36.17 -14.46
N ASN A 50 -33.82 35.21 -14.46
CA ASN A 50 -33.36 34.56 -13.23
C ASN A 50 -32.76 35.60 -12.26
N HIS A 51 -32.85 35.35 -10.95
CA HIS A 51 -32.26 36.19 -9.91
C HIS A 51 -30.72 36.22 -9.92
N TYR A 52 -30.07 35.17 -10.48
CA TYR A 52 -28.62 35.10 -10.60
C TYR A 52 -28.18 35.45 -12.03
N ILE A 53 -27.62 36.65 -12.20
CA ILE A 53 -27.42 37.28 -13.51
C ILE A 53 -25.94 37.59 -13.73
N GLU A 54 -25.42 37.19 -14.89
CA GLU A 54 -24.12 37.65 -15.34
C GLU A 54 -24.27 38.97 -16.10
N LEU A 55 -23.53 39.97 -15.61
CA LEU A 55 -23.55 41.35 -16.07
C LEU A 55 -22.18 41.70 -16.63
N ARG A 56 -22.15 42.46 -17.73
CA ARG A 56 -20.92 42.95 -18.36
C ARG A 56 -21.07 44.40 -18.78
N TRP A 57 -20.02 45.18 -18.57
CA TRP A 57 -19.95 46.59 -18.87
C TRP A 57 -18.56 46.97 -19.41
N ALA A 58 -18.46 48.17 -19.95
CA ALA A 58 -17.18 48.77 -20.33
C ALA A 58 -17.23 50.28 -20.12
N GLY A 59 -16.07 50.86 -19.83
CA GLY A 59 -15.88 52.30 -19.75
C GLY A 59 -14.94 52.77 -20.86
N ASN A 60 -15.18 53.95 -21.39
CA ASN A 60 -14.28 54.61 -22.33
C ASN A 60 -14.05 56.05 -21.89
N ASP A 61 -12.78 56.39 -21.75
CA ASP A 61 -12.29 57.74 -21.51
C ASP A 61 -11.46 58.17 -22.72
N VAL A 62 -11.71 59.38 -23.21
CA VAL A 62 -11.15 59.89 -24.46
C VAL A 62 -9.84 60.65 -24.25
N ASP A 63 -9.58 61.14 -23.04
CA ASP A 63 -8.36 61.87 -22.68
C ASP A 63 -7.62 61.30 -21.47
N GLY A 64 -8.18 60.32 -20.77
CA GLY A 64 -7.54 59.60 -19.68
C GLY A 64 -7.75 58.09 -19.66
N THR A 65 -7.81 57.52 -18.46
CA THR A 65 -8.02 56.09 -18.19
C THR A 65 -9.11 55.86 -17.14
N ILE A 66 -9.86 54.77 -17.29
CA ILE A 66 -10.85 54.37 -16.29
C ILE A 66 -10.15 53.82 -15.04
N GLN A 67 -10.36 54.46 -13.89
CA GLN A 67 -9.88 53.98 -12.58
C GLN A 67 -10.72 52.83 -12.02
N GLY A 68 -12.00 52.82 -12.36
CA GLY A 68 -12.92 51.76 -11.96
C GLY A 68 -14.39 52.13 -12.19
N PHE A 69 -15.26 51.31 -11.62
CA PHE A 69 -16.70 51.34 -11.83
C PHE A 69 -17.43 51.29 -10.49
N ARG A 70 -18.40 52.17 -10.30
CA ARG A 70 -19.38 52.07 -9.21
C ARG A 70 -20.54 51.22 -9.70
N ILE A 71 -20.86 50.17 -8.95
CA ILE A 71 -22.02 49.33 -9.22
C ILE A 71 -23.16 49.76 -8.31
N LEU A 72 -24.31 50.10 -8.90
CA LEU A 72 -25.51 50.48 -8.18
C LEU A 72 -26.63 49.48 -8.46
N ILE A 73 -27.25 48.99 -7.39
CA ILE A 73 -28.49 48.21 -7.43
C ILE A 73 -29.54 48.99 -6.65
N ASP A 74 -30.71 49.20 -7.26
CA ASP A 74 -31.84 49.91 -6.66
C ASP A 74 -31.48 51.31 -6.13
N GLY A 75 -30.55 51.97 -6.85
CA GLY A 75 -30.04 53.30 -6.51
C GLY A 75 -28.99 53.32 -5.39
N VAL A 76 -28.62 52.16 -4.84
CA VAL A 76 -27.60 52.03 -3.79
C VAL A 76 -26.30 51.51 -4.39
N GLU A 77 -25.20 52.22 -4.17
CA GLU A 77 -23.86 51.74 -4.52
C GLU A 77 -23.48 50.56 -3.62
N ILE A 78 -23.23 49.41 -4.24
CA ILE A 78 -22.87 48.17 -3.52
C ILE A 78 -21.36 47.93 -3.49
N THR A 79 -20.61 48.45 -4.47
CA THR A 79 -19.16 48.33 -4.54
C THR A 79 -18.54 49.26 -5.59
N PHE A 80 -17.24 49.52 -5.43
CA PHE A 80 -16.36 50.08 -6.45
C PHE A 80 -15.37 49.01 -6.91
N THR A 81 -15.26 48.78 -8.22
CA THR A 81 -14.44 47.68 -8.77
C THR A 81 -13.73 48.05 -10.06
N GLN A 82 -12.67 47.34 -10.39
CA GLN A 82 -11.95 47.46 -11.66
C GLN A 82 -12.35 46.38 -12.67
N ILE A 83 -13.13 45.40 -12.25
CA ILE A 83 -13.62 44.35 -13.15
C ILE A 83 -14.70 44.91 -14.07
N THR A 84 -14.88 44.25 -15.22
CA THR A 84 -15.83 44.64 -16.26
C THR A 84 -16.98 43.66 -16.41
N ASP A 85 -16.96 42.57 -15.65
CA ASP A 85 -18.00 41.56 -15.60
C ASP A 85 -18.09 40.91 -14.23
N THR A 86 -19.28 40.42 -13.88
CA THR A 86 -19.50 39.65 -12.66
C THR A 86 -20.85 38.92 -12.69
N LEU A 87 -21.06 38.01 -11.76
CA LEU A 87 -22.34 37.40 -11.44
C LEU A 87 -22.91 38.08 -10.19
N ILE A 88 -24.16 38.54 -10.26
CA ILE A 88 -24.86 39.16 -9.13
C ILE A 88 -26.12 38.35 -8.84
N ALA A 89 -26.31 38.02 -7.56
CA ALA A 89 -27.59 37.54 -7.06
C ALA A 89 -28.43 38.75 -6.63
N PHE A 90 -29.57 38.95 -7.30
CA PHE A 90 -30.57 39.94 -6.95
C PHE A 90 -31.55 39.33 -5.95
N SER A 91 -32.01 40.13 -4.99
CA SER A 91 -33.00 39.69 -4.01
C SER A 91 -34.35 39.48 -4.69
N SER A 92 -34.88 38.27 -4.71
CA SER A 92 -36.20 37.99 -5.28
C SER A 92 -37.07 37.26 -4.25
N THR A 93 -38.39 37.36 -4.40
CA THR A 93 -39.28 36.45 -3.67
C THR A 93 -39.08 35.03 -4.18
N ALA A 94 -39.15 34.06 -3.25
CA ALA A 94 -38.86 32.64 -3.47
C ALA A 94 -40.05 31.84 -4.05
N ASP A 95 -41.16 32.52 -4.35
CA ASP A 95 -42.42 31.96 -4.84
C ASP A 95 -42.60 32.14 -6.36
N GLY A 96 -41.54 32.49 -7.07
CA GLY A 96 -41.56 32.76 -8.51
C GLY A 96 -42.23 34.09 -8.89
N LEU A 97 -42.60 34.94 -7.92
CA LEU A 97 -43.16 36.25 -8.25
C LEU A 97 -42.06 37.23 -8.73
N PRO A 98 -42.30 37.98 -9.82
CA PRO A 98 -41.33 38.94 -10.33
C PRO A 98 -41.06 40.09 -9.33
N THR A 99 -39.80 40.27 -8.94
CA THR A 99 -39.32 41.38 -8.11
C THR A 99 -38.59 42.40 -8.99
N SER A 100 -38.96 43.68 -8.92
CA SER A 100 -38.36 44.71 -9.79
C SER A 100 -37.02 45.19 -9.24
N HIS A 101 -36.02 45.30 -10.11
CA HIS A 101 -34.72 45.88 -9.80
C HIS A 101 -34.30 46.91 -10.84
N THR A 102 -33.43 47.82 -10.40
CA THR A 102 -32.66 48.68 -11.30
C THR A 102 -31.17 48.41 -11.13
N PHE A 103 -30.47 48.27 -12.25
CA PHE A 103 -29.02 48.12 -12.28
C PHE A 103 -28.40 49.29 -13.04
N SER A 104 -27.36 49.90 -12.47
CA SER A 104 -26.57 50.94 -13.12
C SER A 104 -25.09 50.75 -12.81
N VAL A 105 -24.24 51.09 -13.78
CA VAL A 105 -22.78 51.09 -13.62
C VAL A 105 -22.27 52.45 -14.07
N ILE A 106 -21.37 53.03 -13.27
CA ILE A 106 -20.82 54.36 -13.50
C ILE A 106 -19.29 54.24 -13.57
N ALA A 107 -18.70 54.48 -14.73
CA ALA A 107 -17.26 54.59 -14.87
C ALA A 107 -16.73 55.87 -14.20
N VAL A 108 -15.57 55.78 -13.56
CA VAL A 108 -14.85 56.89 -12.94
C VAL A 108 -13.43 56.92 -13.51
N ASP A 109 -13.00 58.09 -14.00
CA ASP A 109 -11.68 58.29 -14.62
C ASP A 109 -10.56 58.56 -13.59
N ASP A 110 -9.33 58.78 -14.08
CA ASP A 110 -8.14 59.07 -13.28
C ASP A 110 -8.07 60.46 -12.65
N ASP A 111 -8.92 61.37 -13.12
CA ASP A 111 -9.13 62.70 -12.54
C ASP A 111 -10.33 62.73 -11.57
N GLY A 112 -11.00 61.59 -11.37
CA GLY A 112 -12.12 61.41 -10.45
C GLY A 112 -13.49 61.87 -10.99
N ALA A 113 -13.60 62.23 -12.27
CA ALA A 113 -14.90 62.50 -12.87
C ALA A 113 -15.63 61.20 -13.18
N ALA A 114 -16.96 61.23 -12.98
CA ALA A 114 -17.84 60.10 -13.19
C ALA A 114 -18.66 60.30 -14.47
N ASP A 115 -19.06 59.21 -15.11
CA ASP A 115 -19.96 59.26 -16.26
C ASP A 115 -21.22 60.07 -15.92
N PRO A 116 -21.50 61.18 -16.64
CA PRO A 116 -22.63 62.07 -16.35
C PRO A 116 -23.98 61.50 -16.79
N SER A 117 -23.99 60.43 -17.60
CA SER A 117 -25.19 59.78 -18.13
C SER A 117 -25.05 58.25 -18.11
N PRO A 118 -24.89 57.65 -16.92
CA PRO A 118 -24.62 56.22 -16.82
C PRO A 118 -25.81 55.41 -17.33
N PRO A 119 -25.56 54.26 -17.98
CA PRO A 119 -26.62 53.37 -18.41
C PRO A 119 -27.33 52.78 -17.18
N GLN A 120 -28.64 52.69 -17.27
CA GLN A 120 -29.50 52.06 -16.27
C GLN A 120 -30.45 51.07 -16.97
N ARG A 121 -30.68 49.92 -16.35
CA ARG A 121 -31.70 48.95 -16.78
C ARG A 121 -32.68 48.68 -15.65
N GLN A 122 -33.97 48.70 -15.96
CA GLN A 122 -35.02 48.24 -15.06
C GLN A 122 -35.56 46.89 -15.54
N PHE A 123 -35.43 45.85 -14.75
CA PHE A 123 -35.91 44.51 -15.08
C PHE A 123 -36.57 43.88 -13.85
N TYR A 124 -37.05 42.66 -14.02
CA TYR A 124 -37.62 41.85 -12.96
C TYR A 124 -36.83 40.56 -12.80
N THR A 125 -36.70 40.09 -11.58
CA THR A 125 -36.13 38.78 -11.28
C THR A 125 -37.17 37.87 -10.67
N THR A 126 -37.09 36.59 -11.00
CA THR A 126 -37.83 35.53 -10.32
C THR A 126 -36.85 34.57 -9.67
N ASN A 127 -37.22 34.03 -8.52
CA ASN A 127 -36.50 32.96 -7.86
C ASN A 127 -37.49 31.88 -7.41
N GLU A 128 -37.11 30.62 -7.57
CA GLU A 128 -37.79 29.49 -6.97
C GLU A 128 -36.86 28.90 -5.93
N ALA A 129 -37.40 28.57 -4.76
CA ALA A 129 -36.58 27.95 -3.73
C ALA A 129 -35.95 26.65 -4.28
N PRO A 130 -34.65 26.41 -4.04
CA PRO A 130 -34.01 25.19 -4.47
C PRO A 130 -34.62 23.97 -3.76
N ALA A 131 -34.34 22.78 -4.28
CA ALA A 131 -34.64 21.52 -3.61
C ALA A 131 -33.33 20.85 -3.14
N VAL A 132 -33.40 20.14 -2.02
CA VAL A 132 -32.28 19.34 -1.50
C VAL A 132 -32.59 17.85 -1.61
N GLU A 133 -31.58 17.07 -1.96
CA GLU A 133 -31.60 15.62 -1.97
C GLU A 133 -30.39 15.06 -1.21
N TRP A 134 -30.52 13.82 -0.75
CA TRP A 134 -29.40 13.05 -0.23
C TRP A 134 -28.50 12.60 -1.39
N GLY A 135 -27.23 12.97 -1.34
CA GLY A 135 -26.21 12.61 -2.33
C GLY A 135 -25.63 11.20 -2.12
N GLU A 136 -24.80 10.78 -3.08
CA GLU A 136 -24.12 9.49 -3.04
C GLU A 136 -23.13 9.37 -1.87
N GLY A 137 -23.14 8.20 -1.21
CA GLY A 137 -22.34 7.94 -0.01
C GLY A 137 -22.90 8.58 1.26
N THR A 138 -24.14 9.05 1.25
CA THR A 138 -24.92 9.33 2.47
C THR A 138 -25.32 8.01 3.12
N VAL A 139 -25.21 7.93 4.45
CA VAL A 139 -25.69 6.75 5.19
C VAL A 139 -27.17 6.44 4.89
N PRO A 140 -27.58 5.17 4.69
CA PRO A 140 -28.98 4.82 4.45
C PRO A 140 -29.91 5.16 5.63
N SER A 141 -31.19 5.40 5.35
CA SER A 141 -32.17 5.61 6.42
C SER A 141 -32.37 4.32 7.23
N GLY A 142 -32.41 4.45 8.55
CA GLY A 142 -32.55 3.34 9.49
C GLY A 142 -31.29 2.50 9.70
N ALA A 143 -30.17 2.86 9.07
CA ALA A 143 -28.89 2.15 9.24
C ALA A 143 -28.40 2.27 10.69
N GLU A 144 -27.70 1.23 11.16
CA GLU A 144 -26.94 1.28 12.40
C GLU A 144 -25.59 1.96 12.16
N VAL A 145 -25.26 2.96 12.99
CA VAL A 145 -24.06 3.78 12.87
C VAL A 145 -23.33 3.93 14.20
N GLY A 146 -22.03 4.19 14.14
CA GLY A 146 -21.27 4.67 15.30
C GLY A 146 -21.56 6.15 15.59
N TYR A 147 -20.82 6.72 16.56
CA TYR A 147 -20.90 8.15 16.88
C TYR A 147 -20.29 9.08 15.82
N GLY A 148 -19.77 8.52 14.72
CA GLY A 148 -19.24 9.29 13.61
C GLY A 148 -19.62 8.67 12.28
N PHE A 149 -20.21 9.46 11.39
CA PHE A 149 -20.69 9.01 10.09
C PHE A 149 -20.77 10.16 9.07
N ARG A 150 -20.90 9.78 7.79
CA ARG A 150 -20.87 10.69 6.65
C ARG A 150 -22.27 10.94 6.06
N MET A 151 -22.56 12.20 5.79
CA MET A 151 -23.74 12.67 5.05
C MET A 151 -23.31 13.45 3.81
N VAL A 152 -24.06 13.33 2.73
CA VAL A 152 -23.83 14.12 1.50
C VAL A 152 -25.13 14.76 1.06
N LEU A 153 -25.05 16.02 0.71
CA LEU A 153 -26.16 16.78 0.18
C LEU A 153 -25.96 17.03 -1.31
N LYS A 154 -27.08 17.15 -2.01
CA LYS A 154 -27.13 17.52 -3.42
C LYS A 154 -28.22 18.57 -3.58
N GLY A 155 -27.85 19.73 -4.08
CA GLY A 155 -28.79 20.79 -4.41
C GLY A 155 -29.32 20.62 -5.83
N LEU A 156 -30.61 20.85 -6.00
CA LEU A 156 -31.30 20.93 -7.28
C LEU A 156 -31.91 22.32 -7.39
N ASP A 157 -31.66 22.98 -8.51
CA ASP A 157 -32.11 24.34 -8.75
C ASP A 157 -32.49 24.48 -10.23
N ASP A 158 -33.78 24.63 -10.49
CA ASP A 158 -34.33 24.82 -11.84
C ASP A 158 -33.91 26.18 -12.43
N ASN A 159 -33.60 27.16 -11.56
CA ASN A 159 -33.07 28.47 -11.91
C ASN A 159 -31.63 28.67 -11.39
N ARG A 160 -30.78 27.68 -11.70
CA ARG A 160 -29.34 27.55 -11.39
C ARG A 160 -28.63 28.81 -10.86
N SER A 161 -28.18 28.69 -9.63
CA SER A 161 -27.37 29.66 -8.91
C SER A 161 -26.25 28.98 -8.10
N LEU A 162 -25.48 29.75 -7.32
CA LEU A 162 -24.63 29.18 -6.29
C LEU A 162 -25.49 28.64 -5.14
N MET A 163 -25.03 27.57 -4.50
CA MET A 163 -25.76 26.91 -3.42
C MET A 163 -24.91 26.74 -2.18
N TRP A 164 -25.54 26.87 -1.03
CA TRP A 164 -24.97 26.58 0.28
C TRP A 164 -25.84 25.57 1.02
N PHE A 165 -25.19 24.66 1.72
CA PHE A 165 -25.79 23.55 2.43
C PHE A 165 -25.69 23.76 3.93
N SER A 166 -26.68 23.24 4.66
CA SER A 166 -26.69 23.24 6.12
C SER A 166 -27.38 21.98 6.64
N LEU A 167 -26.87 21.43 7.73
CA LEU A 167 -27.29 20.17 8.33
C LEU A 167 -27.53 20.35 9.83
N SER A 168 -28.53 19.65 10.38
CA SER A 168 -28.79 19.55 11.82
C SER A 168 -28.96 18.10 12.23
N ILE A 169 -28.40 17.73 13.38
CA ILE A 169 -28.60 16.41 14.01
C ILE A 169 -29.50 16.50 15.26
N ALA A 170 -29.95 17.71 15.61
CA ALA A 170 -30.81 17.95 16.76
C ALA A 170 -32.26 18.17 16.32
N ASP A 171 -33.20 17.67 17.13
CA ASP A 171 -34.65 17.82 16.91
C ASP A 171 -35.11 19.29 16.97
N ASP A 172 -34.36 20.14 17.68
CA ASP A 172 -34.59 21.59 17.75
C ASP A 172 -34.10 22.35 16.50
N GLN A 173 -33.50 21.62 15.55
CA GLN A 173 -32.93 22.14 14.32
C GLN A 173 -31.86 23.21 14.56
N SER A 174 -30.94 22.96 15.50
CA SER A 174 -29.68 23.71 15.61
C SER A 174 -28.80 23.47 14.36
N TRP A 175 -29.02 24.29 13.34
CA TRP A 175 -28.36 24.19 12.03
C TRP A 175 -26.86 24.49 12.08
N SER A 176 -26.08 23.75 11.31
CA SER A 176 -24.70 24.12 10.96
C SER A 176 -24.66 25.44 10.20
N GLU A 177 -23.50 26.10 10.21
CA GLU A 177 -23.21 27.22 9.31
C GLU A 177 -23.41 26.80 7.84
N TRP A 178 -23.76 27.78 7.01
CA TRP A 178 -23.91 27.60 5.58
C TRP A 178 -22.55 27.35 4.92
N SER A 179 -22.46 26.30 4.11
CA SER A 179 -21.23 25.91 3.41
C SER A 179 -21.48 25.56 1.95
N GLN A 180 -20.54 25.89 1.06
CA GLN A 180 -20.59 25.43 -0.34
C GLN A 180 -20.20 23.96 -0.49
N ASP A 181 -19.51 23.41 0.51
CA ASP A 181 -19.18 21.99 0.56
C ASP A 181 -20.42 21.19 0.91
N SER A 182 -20.67 20.12 0.14
CA SER A 182 -21.86 19.30 0.31
C SER A 182 -21.63 18.04 1.14
N ILE A 183 -20.40 17.82 1.63
CA ILE A 183 -20.02 16.67 2.45
C ILE A 183 -20.00 17.11 3.91
N PHE A 184 -20.68 16.35 4.76
CA PHE A 184 -20.76 16.58 6.19
C PHE A 184 -20.31 15.32 6.94
N TYR A 185 -19.38 15.47 7.86
CA TYR A 185 -19.03 14.46 8.84
C TYR A 185 -19.64 14.83 10.18
N ILE A 186 -20.44 13.92 10.72
CA ILE A 186 -20.84 13.98 12.12
C ILE A 186 -19.68 13.35 12.88
N GLY A 187 -19.04 14.09 13.78
CA GLY A 187 -17.80 13.63 14.42
C GLY A 187 -17.29 14.56 15.51
N ASP A 188 -16.15 14.21 16.08
CA ASP A 188 -15.53 14.96 17.18
C ASP A 188 -14.78 16.18 16.65
N THR A 189 -15.35 17.38 16.85
CA THR A 189 -14.76 18.63 16.36
C THR A 189 -13.46 19.04 17.05
N SER A 190 -13.00 18.30 18.08
CA SER A 190 -11.70 18.51 18.71
C SER A 190 -10.54 17.80 17.99
N LEU A 191 -10.85 16.96 17.00
CA LEU A 191 -9.85 16.25 16.21
C LEU A 191 -9.27 17.15 15.10
N ASP A 192 -7.97 16.99 14.86
CA ASP A 192 -7.28 17.59 13.70
C ASP A 192 -7.34 16.64 12.48
N LEU A 193 -6.73 16.97 11.34
CA LEU A 193 -6.56 16.06 10.18
C LEU A 193 -7.84 15.57 9.48
N TYR A 194 -8.89 16.39 9.42
CA TYR A 194 -9.99 16.13 8.49
C TYR A 194 -9.58 16.37 7.02
N PRO A 195 -10.16 15.65 6.05
CA PRO A 195 -9.95 15.93 4.63
C PRO A 195 -10.39 17.36 4.26
N ASP A 196 -9.76 17.94 3.24
CA ASP A 196 -10.22 19.23 2.70
C ASP A 196 -11.61 19.11 2.06
N GLY A 197 -12.40 20.19 2.10
CA GLY A 197 -13.72 20.25 1.44
C GLY A 197 -14.82 19.47 2.15
N VAL A 198 -14.73 19.30 3.47
CA VAL A 198 -15.78 18.69 4.29
C VAL A 198 -16.17 19.63 5.43
N ASN A 199 -17.45 19.56 5.83
CA ASN A 199 -17.96 20.24 7.01
C ASN A 199 -18.01 19.26 8.19
N ILE A 200 -17.60 19.69 9.38
CA ILE A 200 -17.72 18.88 10.59
C ILE A 200 -18.87 19.38 11.44
N VAL A 201 -19.81 18.50 11.75
CA VAL A 201 -20.92 18.72 12.68
C VAL A 201 -20.59 17.95 13.96
N SER A 202 -20.60 18.62 15.11
CA SER A 202 -20.24 17.99 16.38
C SER A 202 -21.15 16.81 16.69
N ASN A 203 -20.55 15.70 17.11
CA ASN A 203 -21.26 14.53 17.65
C ASN A 203 -21.54 14.65 19.15
N GLU A 204 -21.20 15.79 19.79
CA GLU A 204 -21.44 16.02 21.20
C GLU A 204 -22.94 15.97 21.52
N GLY A 205 -23.29 15.21 22.57
CA GLY A 205 -24.68 15.05 22.99
C GLY A 205 -25.47 13.96 22.24
N LEU A 206 -24.87 13.30 21.24
CA LEU A 206 -25.45 12.09 20.68
C LEU A 206 -25.50 10.96 21.72
N SER A 207 -26.59 10.19 21.70
CA SER A 207 -26.79 9.02 22.56
C SER A 207 -27.27 7.84 21.72
N ASP A 208 -27.11 6.63 22.25
CA ASP A 208 -27.61 5.41 21.60
C ASP A 208 -29.13 5.50 21.33
N GLY A 209 -29.54 5.14 20.12
CA GLY A 209 -30.93 5.19 19.69
C GLY A 209 -31.14 5.86 18.33
N GLU A 210 -32.41 6.05 17.97
CA GLU A 210 -32.80 6.71 16.73
C GLU A 210 -32.50 8.20 16.79
N VAL A 211 -31.81 8.71 15.76
CA VAL A 211 -31.48 10.13 15.58
C VAL A 211 -31.98 10.57 14.21
N THR A 212 -32.65 11.73 14.17
CA THR A 212 -33.13 12.34 12.92
C THR A 212 -32.15 13.41 12.47
N ILE A 213 -31.63 13.26 11.25
CA ILE A 213 -30.81 14.27 10.58
C ILE A 213 -31.69 15.08 9.65
N TYR A 214 -31.59 16.41 9.74
CA TYR A 214 -32.25 17.37 8.86
C TYR A 214 -31.24 18.04 7.94
N ALA A 215 -31.64 18.30 6.70
CA ALA A 215 -30.80 18.99 5.72
C ALA A 215 -31.61 19.99 4.90
N ARG A 216 -30.95 21.08 4.53
CA ARG A 216 -31.51 22.14 3.66
C ARG A 216 -30.43 22.74 2.78
N VAL A 217 -30.87 23.39 1.71
CA VAL A 217 -30.01 24.14 0.80
C VAL A 217 -30.56 25.56 0.62
N GLN A 218 -29.66 26.54 0.49
CA GLN A 218 -29.96 27.92 0.20
C GLN A 218 -29.29 28.34 -1.12
N ASP A 219 -30.01 29.07 -1.95
CA ASP A 219 -29.49 29.63 -3.19
C ASP A 219 -28.80 31.00 -2.98
N ALA A 220 -28.23 31.55 -4.06
CA ALA A 220 -27.57 32.85 -4.01
C ALA A 220 -28.51 34.03 -3.75
N GLY A 221 -29.79 33.89 -4.07
CA GLY A 221 -30.85 34.86 -3.77
C GLY A 221 -31.33 34.83 -2.32
N GLY A 222 -30.86 33.86 -1.52
CA GLY A 222 -31.21 33.68 -0.12
C GLY A 222 -32.45 32.81 0.13
N ALA A 223 -33.10 32.28 -0.92
CA ALA A 223 -34.22 31.37 -0.74
C ALA A 223 -33.73 30.01 -0.25
N THR A 224 -34.47 29.41 0.68
CA THR A 224 -34.10 28.16 1.34
C THR A 224 -35.12 27.08 1.00
N SER A 225 -34.64 25.87 0.72
CA SER A 225 -35.48 24.71 0.46
C SER A 225 -36.33 24.33 1.67
N GLU A 226 -37.42 23.61 1.43
CA GLU A 226 -38.00 22.77 2.49
C GLU A 226 -36.92 21.80 3.00
N ALA A 227 -36.91 21.55 4.31
CA ALA A 227 -35.95 20.64 4.91
C ALA A 227 -36.34 19.19 4.62
N ILE A 228 -35.36 18.38 4.21
CA ILE A 228 -35.50 16.93 4.16
C ILE A 228 -34.97 16.32 5.46
N SER A 229 -35.44 15.13 5.79
CA SER A 229 -34.94 14.38 6.95
C SER A 229 -34.59 12.93 6.61
N ARG A 230 -33.77 12.33 7.47
CA ARG A 230 -33.38 10.93 7.43
C ARG A 230 -33.10 10.45 8.85
N THR A 231 -33.51 9.23 9.19
CA THR A 231 -33.22 8.64 10.50
C THR A 231 -32.05 7.66 10.43
N VAL A 232 -31.28 7.56 11.51
CA VAL A 232 -30.24 6.54 11.73
C VAL A 232 -30.33 6.01 13.15
N ASN A 233 -29.77 4.84 13.42
CA ASN A 233 -29.68 4.25 14.75
C ASN A 233 -28.24 4.31 15.25
N VAL A 234 -27.95 5.24 16.15
CA VAL A 234 -26.62 5.41 16.74
C VAL A 234 -26.38 4.36 17.82
N ALA A 235 -25.19 3.75 17.84
CA ALA A 235 -24.79 2.80 18.88
C ALA A 235 -23.31 2.93 19.28
N SER A 236 -23.08 2.97 20.59
CA SER A 236 -21.76 3.09 21.24
C SER A 236 -20.84 1.87 21.10
N GLY A 237 -21.37 0.73 20.65
CA GLY A 237 -20.62 -0.51 20.55
C GLY A 237 -19.66 -0.59 19.35
N TYR A 238 -19.81 0.28 18.36
CA TYR A 238 -19.01 0.25 17.15
C TYR A 238 -17.63 0.87 17.33
N ARG A 239 -16.64 0.21 16.73
CA ARG A 239 -15.22 0.60 16.78
C ARG A 239 -14.60 0.27 15.44
N PRO A 240 -13.59 1.02 14.97
CA PRO A 240 -12.86 0.65 13.77
C PRO A 240 -12.14 -0.69 13.96
N ALA A 241 -12.03 -1.46 12.88
CA ALA A 241 -11.30 -2.71 12.86
C ALA A 241 -9.99 -2.53 12.09
N MET A 242 -8.86 -2.82 12.73
CA MET A 242 -7.57 -2.91 12.04
C MET A 242 -7.58 -4.10 11.06
N ASN A 243 -6.97 -3.93 9.89
CA ASN A 243 -6.70 -5.04 8.98
C ASN A 243 -5.63 -5.94 9.62
N PRO A 244 -5.88 -7.24 9.85
CA PRO A 244 -4.89 -8.13 10.48
C PRO A 244 -3.63 -8.34 9.63
N VAL A 245 -3.67 -7.99 8.35
CA VAL A 245 -2.52 -8.08 7.45
C VAL A 245 -1.79 -6.75 7.41
N VAL A 246 -0.57 -6.75 7.94
CA VAL A 246 0.43 -5.69 7.72
C VAL A 246 1.32 -6.13 6.56
N THR A 247 1.48 -5.27 5.57
CA THR A 247 2.41 -5.53 4.47
C THR A 247 3.68 -4.75 4.69
N GLY A 248 4.80 -5.32 4.27
CA GLY A 248 6.06 -4.60 4.26
C GLY A 248 6.93 -5.01 3.09
N ALA A 249 7.76 -4.07 2.66
CA ALA A 249 8.79 -4.26 1.66
C ALA A 249 10.14 -3.87 2.23
N TYR A 250 11.16 -4.65 1.91
CA TYR A 250 12.57 -4.35 2.15
C TYR A 250 13.25 -4.18 0.79
N GLY A 251 13.25 -2.96 0.27
CA GLY A 251 13.61 -2.67 -1.12
C GLY A 251 12.53 -3.19 -2.08
N SER A 252 12.90 -4.13 -2.95
CA SER A 252 11.96 -4.79 -3.89
C SER A 252 11.45 -6.15 -3.42
N GLU A 253 11.83 -6.58 -2.21
CA GLU A 253 11.44 -7.89 -1.65
C GLU A 253 10.40 -7.70 -0.55
N GLU A 254 9.48 -8.66 -0.42
CA GLU A 254 8.51 -8.69 0.67
C GLU A 254 9.15 -9.33 1.93
N PHE A 255 8.62 -8.98 3.10
CA PHE A 255 8.97 -9.71 4.32
C PHE A 255 8.41 -11.13 4.27
N TYR A 256 9.13 -12.07 4.90
CA TYR A 256 8.57 -13.38 5.20
C TYR A 256 7.39 -13.23 6.18
N PRO A 257 6.48 -14.22 6.29
CA PRO A 257 5.31 -14.12 7.17
C PRO A 257 5.63 -13.92 8.66
N ASP A 258 6.87 -14.23 9.08
CA ASP A 258 7.37 -13.97 10.44
C ASP A 258 8.05 -12.58 10.57
N GLY A 259 7.92 -11.74 9.55
CA GLY A 259 8.49 -10.41 9.46
C GLY A 259 9.99 -10.37 9.25
N SER A 260 10.64 -11.49 8.90
CA SER A 260 12.09 -11.54 8.73
C SER A 260 12.58 -11.27 7.30
N VAL A 261 13.77 -10.70 7.18
CA VAL A 261 14.55 -10.53 5.92
C VAL A 261 16.05 -10.57 6.23
N TYR A 262 16.86 -10.95 5.24
CA TYR A 262 18.31 -10.77 5.34
C TYR A 262 18.70 -9.30 5.19
N ARG A 263 19.61 -8.83 6.06
CA ARG A 263 20.13 -7.47 6.03
C ARG A 263 20.81 -7.14 4.70
N ARG A 264 20.55 -5.95 4.19
CA ARG A 264 21.20 -5.30 3.04
C ARG A 264 21.53 -3.85 3.36
N ASN A 265 22.49 -3.29 2.63
CA ASN A 265 22.88 -1.88 2.76
C ASN A 265 22.21 -1.03 1.69
N ASN A 266 21.90 0.23 2.02
CA ASN A 266 21.18 1.21 1.21
C ASN A 266 19.80 0.71 0.76
N VAL A 267 19.04 0.11 1.69
CA VAL A 267 17.70 -0.41 1.42
C VAL A 267 16.66 0.33 2.23
N GLU A 268 15.62 0.79 1.54
CA GLU A 268 14.43 1.35 2.14
C GLU A 268 13.52 0.22 2.64
N THR A 269 13.03 0.37 3.86
CA THR A 269 12.02 -0.50 4.47
C THR A 269 10.72 0.26 4.50
N GLN A 270 9.69 -0.26 3.86
CA GLN A 270 8.35 0.32 3.90
C GLN A 270 7.40 -0.63 4.61
N ILE A 271 6.58 -0.11 5.51
CA ILE A 271 5.48 -0.84 6.16
C ILE A 271 4.19 -0.13 5.80
N SER A 272 3.15 -0.87 5.45
CA SER A 272 1.81 -0.36 5.22
C SER A 272 0.79 -1.14 6.05
N TYR A 273 -0.16 -0.41 6.62
CA TYR A 273 -1.20 -0.94 7.49
C TYR A 273 -2.50 -0.21 7.16
N ALA A 274 -3.63 -0.71 7.66
CA ALA A 274 -4.93 -0.11 7.37
C ALA A 274 -5.97 -0.47 8.43
N ALA A 275 -7.07 0.28 8.44
CA ALA A 275 -8.25 0.01 9.25
C ALA A 275 -9.51 0.27 8.42
N SER A 276 -10.64 -0.29 8.87
CA SER A 276 -11.95 -0.04 8.28
C SER A 276 -12.99 0.28 9.35
N ALA A 277 -13.86 1.22 9.02
CA ALA A 277 -15.06 1.58 9.78
C ALA A 277 -16.34 1.35 8.97
N GLU A 278 -16.24 0.70 7.80
CA GLU A 278 -17.35 0.55 6.85
C GLU A 278 -18.51 -0.28 7.42
N ALA A 279 -18.23 -1.19 8.34
CA ALA A 279 -19.23 -2.06 8.97
C ALA A 279 -20.35 -1.29 9.70
N TYR A 280 -20.13 -0.02 10.04
CA TYR A 280 -21.07 0.87 10.72
C TYR A 280 -21.11 2.27 10.09
N TYR A 281 -20.75 2.38 8.81
CA TYR A 281 -20.74 3.65 8.06
C TYR A 281 -19.84 4.74 8.65
N GLY A 282 -18.85 4.37 9.47
CA GLY A 282 -17.84 5.28 9.98
C GLY A 282 -16.79 5.62 8.93
N GLN A 283 -15.87 6.51 9.32
CA GLN A 283 -14.72 6.92 8.49
C GLN A 283 -13.48 6.92 9.35
N ILE A 284 -12.37 6.35 8.85
CA ILE A 284 -11.09 6.44 9.55
C ILE A 284 -10.57 7.87 9.41
N GLN A 285 -10.20 8.48 10.53
CA GLN A 285 -9.66 9.83 10.57
C GLN A 285 -8.12 9.80 10.57
N ALA A 286 -7.49 8.95 11.38
CA ALA A 286 -6.04 8.87 11.45
C ALA A 286 -5.55 7.55 12.04
N TYR A 287 -4.24 7.37 11.88
CA TYR A 287 -3.47 6.21 12.27
C TYR A 287 -2.30 6.63 13.15
N ARG A 288 -1.78 5.68 13.93
CA ARG A 288 -0.49 5.81 14.61
C ARG A 288 0.08 4.43 14.89
N TYR A 289 1.37 4.41 15.20
CA TYR A 289 2.08 3.20 15.61
C TYR A 289 2.78 3.40 16.95
N GLU A 290 3.09 2.30 17.62
CA GLU A 290 3.94 2.25 18.80
C GLU A 290 5.19 1.44 18.45
N ASP A 291 6.36 1.99 18.76
CA ASP A 291 7.65 1.29 18.71
C ASP A 291 8.35 1.36 20.09
N ALA A 292 9.65 1.12 20.13
CA ALA A 292 10.43 1.16 21.37
C ALA A 292 10.45 2.54 22.06
N ASP A 293 10.25 3.62 21.32
CA ASP A 293 10.24 4.99 21.83
C ASP A 293 8.84 5.46 22.25
N GLY A 294 7.81 4.66 21.94
CA GLY A 294 6.42 4.88 22.32
C GLY A 294 5.50 5.17 21.13
N TRP A 295 4.35 5.78 21.40
CA TRP A 295 3.37 6.11 20.36
C TRP A 295 3.82 7.27 19.49
N SER A 296 3.71 7.10 18.17
CA SER A 296 3.88 8.17 17.19
C SER A 296 2.76 9.22 17.30
N GLU A 297 3.02 10.38 16.71
CA GLU A 297 1.97 11.34 16.38
C GLU A 297 0.93 10.72 15.44
N TRP A 298 -0.28 11.28 15.44
CA TRP A 298 -1.35 10.87 14.53
C TRP A 298 -1.05 11.31 13.09
N THR A 299 -1.33 10.44 12.12
CA THR A 299 -1.12 10.68 10.69
C THR A 299 -2.31 10.19 9.86
N SER A 300 -2.60 10.87 8.75
CA SER A 300 -3.58 10.41 7.75
C SER A 300 -3.01 9.33 6.81
N THR A 301 -1.69 9.12 6.83
CA THR A 301 -0.99 8.17 5.95
C THR A 301 -0.60 6.93 6.74
N PRO A 302 -1.19 5.75 6.48
CA PRO A 302 -0.95 4.54 7.25
C PRO A 302 0.26 3.77 6.69
N SER A 303 1.40 4.45 6.58
CA SER A 303 2.65 3.84 6.16
C SER A 303 3.85 4.44 6.90
N LEU A 304 4.90 3.64 7.01
CA LEU A 304 6.19 4.03 7.57
C LEU A 304 7.28 3.71 6.58
N ALA A 305 8.32 4.54 6.55
CA ALA A 305 9.52 4.28 5.78
C ALA A 305 10.78 4.51 6.63
N PHE A 306 11.69 3.55 6.59
CA PHE A 306 12.99 3.61 7.24
C PHE A 306 14.08 3.33 6.21
N THR A 307 15.29 3.85 6.42
CA THR A 307 16.45 3.53 5.58
C THR A 307 17.53 2.92 6.45
N ASP A 308 18.14 1.82 5.98
CA ASP A 308 19.28 1.19 6.63
C ASP A 308 19.04 0.78 8.09
N ILE A 309 17.87 0.20 8.35
CA ILE A 309 17.53 -0.41 9.64
C ILE A 309 18.61 -1.43 10.06
N SER A 310 19.09 -1.30 11.29
CA SER A 310 20.11 -2.19 11.84
C SER A 310 19.57 -3.60 12.05
N THR A 311 20.46 -4.57 12.21
CA THR A 311 20.06 -5.94 12.57
C THR A 311 19.42 -5.96 13.95
N GLY A 312 18.33 -6.72 14.09
CA GLY A 312 17.55 -6.77 15.32
C GLY A 312 16.09 -7.09 15.06
N GLN A 313 15.33 -7.12 16.14
CA GLN A 313 13.88 -7.29 16.13
C GLN A 313 13.21 -5.98 16.55
N TYR A 314 12.17 -5.59 15.82
CA TYR A 314 11.48 -4.32 16.00
C TYR A 314 9.98 -4.60 16.06
N PRO A 315 9.42 -4.77 17.27
CA PRO A 315 7.98 -4.94 17.45
C PRO A 315 7.28 -3.61 17.23
N PHE A 316 6.23 -3.62 16.41
CA PHE A 316 5.34 -2.49 16.19
C PHE A 316 3.92 -2.87 16.61
N LYS A 317 3.22 -1.90 17.19
CA LYS A 317 1.75 -1.95 17.31
C LYS A 317 1.13 -0.88 16.46
N PHE A 318 0.00 -1.17 15.84
CA PHE A 318 -0.74 -0.21 15.03
C PHE A 318 -2.16 -0.04 15.57
N THR A 319 -2.65 1.19 15.54
CA THR A 319 -4.05 1.51 15.82
C THR A 319 -4.52 2.62 14.88
N ALA A 320 -5.83 2.79 14.83
CA ALA A 320 -6.51 3.86 14.12
C ALA A 320 -7.59 4.45 15.01
N ARG A 321 -8.05 5.65 14.65
CA ARG A 321 -9.27 6.25 15.21
C ARG A 321 -10.21 6.67 14.09
N ASP A 322 -11.51 6.56 14.33
CA ASP A 322 -12.50 7.12 13.42
C ASP A 322 -12.69 8.63 13.62
N ILE A 323 -13.55 9.23 12.79
CA ILE A 323 -13.97 10.63 12.85
C ILE A 323 -14.73 11.00 14.14
N ALA A 324 -15.11 10.04 14.98
CA ALA A 324 -15.69 10.26 16.31
C ALA A 324 -14.66 10.10 17.45
N GLY A 325 -13.39 9.81 17.11
CA GLY A 325 -12.32 9.63 18.08
C GLY A 325 -12.28 8.24 18.73
N VAL A 326 -13.10 7.29 18.26
CA VAL A 326 -13.11 5.93 18.80
C VAL A 326 -11.90 5.15 18.30
N LEU A 327 -11.14 4.58 19.24
CA LEU A 327 -9.95 3.79 18.95
C LEU A 327 -10.27 2.37 18.49
N ALA A 328 -9.53 1.90 17.49
CA ALA A 328 -9.46 0.50 17.11
C ALA A 328 -8.62 -0.31 18.10
N ASP A 329 -8.90 -1.62 18.21
CA ASP A 329 -8.00 -2.55 18.86
C ASP A 329 -6.65 -2.59 18.11
N THR A 330 -5.57 -2.84 18.85
CA THR A 330 -4.22 -2.86 18.26
C THR A 330 -3.94 -4.16 17.52
N ILE A 331 -3.25 -4.07 16.40
CA ILE A 331 -2.57 -5.21 15.75
C ILE A 331 -1.06 -5.08 15.96
N GLU A 332 -0.35 -6.21 15.90
CA GLU A 332 1.10 -6.27 16.09
C GLU A 332 1.79 -6.80 14.84
N PHE A 333 2.99 -6.28 14.57
CA PHE A 333 3.88 -6.77 13.52
C PHE A 333 5.31 -6.61 13.99
N GLU A 334 6.13 -7.64 13.81
CA GLU A 334 7.53 -7.60 14.22
C GLU A 334 8.42 -7.68 12.99
N ILE A 335 9.24 -6.64 12.77
CA ILE A 335 10.30 -6.70 11.75
C ILE A 335 11.51 -7.40 12.35
N ARG A 336 12.09 -8.35 11.61
CA ARG A 336 13.34 -9.03 11.99
C ARG A 336 14.39 -8.85 10.90
N ILE A 337 15.39 -8.01 11.16
CA ILE A 337 16.50 -7.78 10.25
C ILE A 337 17.65 -8.70 10.64
N VAL A 338 17.91 -9.70 9.81
CA VAL A 338 18.82 -10.80 10.14
C VAL A 338 20.15 -10.67 9.40
N GLU A 339 21.25 -10.69 10.16
CA GLU A 339 22.58 -10.92 9.60
C GLU A 339 22.90 -12.40 9.73
N GLN A 340 23.36 -13.03 8.65
CA GLN A 340 23.71 -14.44 8.70
C GLN A 340 25.04 -14.63 9.44
N GLN A 341 25.00 -15.46 10.48
CA GLN A 341 26.15 -15.89 11.27
C GLN A 341 26.29 -17.40 11.09
N LEU A 342 27.27 -17.84 10.30
CA LEU A 342 27.47 -19.26 10.05
C LEU A 342 28.19 -19.93 11.23
N THR A 343 27.44 -20.33 12.26
CA THR A 343 27.99 -21.07 13.41
C THR A 343 28.05 -22.59 13.11
N SER A 344 28.57 -23.40 14.04
CA SER A 344 28.49 -24.86 13.91
C SER A 344 27.09 -25.44 14.18
N GLN A 345 26.10 -24.60 14.52
CA GLN A 345 24.73 -25.04 14.74
C GLN A 345 24.13 -25.61 13.45
N ILE A 346 23.43 -26.74 13.61
CA ILE A 346 22.69 -27.41 12.55
C ILE A 346 21.21 -27.02 12.67
N LEU A 347 20.59 -26.65 11.56
CA LEU A 347 19.13 -26.56 11.47
C LEU A 347 18.61 -27.84 10.82
N LEU A 348 17.91 -28.66 11.58
CA LEU A 348 17.18 -29.82 11.08
C LEU A 348 15.78 -29.36 10.66
N ILE A 349 15.40 -29.63 9.42
CA ILE A 349 14.09 -29.29 8.86
C ILE A 349 13.41 -30.60 8.46
N ASP A 350 12.33 -30.89 9.16
CA ASP A 350 11.43 -31.99 8.84
C ASP A 350 10.22 -31.47 8.03
N GLU A 351 10.16 -31.86 6.75
CA GLU A 351 8.97 -31.66 5.91
C GLU A 351 8.09 -32.91 5.82
N THR A 352 8.45 -34.00 6.53
CA THR A 352 7.75 -35.28 6.48
C THR A 352 6.35 -35.14 7.05
N ARG A 353 5.35 -35.54 6.26
CA ARG A 353 3.98 -35.62 6.75
C ARG A 353 3.81 -36.76 7.76
N ASP A 354 3.26 -36.45 8.93
CA ASP A 354 2.90 -37.41 9.98
C ASP A 354 2.07 -38.58 9.44
N GLY A 355 2.67 -39.77 9.52
CA GLY A 355 2.02 -41.02 9.18
C GLY A 355 1.29 -41.63 10.37
N ASN A 356 0.79 -42.85 10.14
CA ASN A 356 0.04 -43.61 11.14
C ASN A 356 0.88 -44.73 11.80
N GLY A 357 2.20 -44.74 11.55
CA GLY A 357 3.13 -45.73 12.08
C GLY A 357 3.11 -47.08 11.35
N ASN A 358 2.32 -47.23 10.29
CA ASN A 358 2.41 -48.42 9.47
C ASN A 358 3.69 -48.40 8.63
N PRO A 359 4.26 -49.56 8.27
CA PRO A 359 5.42 -49.61 7.38
C PRO A 359 5.17 -48.80 6.09
N GLY A 360 6.10 -47.93 5.71
CA GLY A 360 5.97 -46.96 4.62
C GLY A 360 5.21 -45.66 4.96
N SER A 361 4.79 -45.46 6.20
CA SER A 361 4.11 -44.26 6.71
C SER A 361 4.50 -44.05 8.19
N PRO A 362 5.75 -43.61 8.45
CA PRO A 362 6.26 -43.47 9.82
C PRO A 362 5.46 -42.44 10.64
N THR A 363 5.42 -42.61 11.97
CA THR A 363 4.92 -41.53 12.84
C THR A 363 5.98 -40.44 12.95
N ASP A 364 5.53 -39.24 13.30
CA ASP A 364 6.37 -38.11 13.68
C ASP A 364 7.47 -38.54 14.68
N GLU A 365 7.09 -39.20 15.78
CA GLU A 365 8.06 -39.61 16.81
C GLU A 365 9.10 -40.63 16.32
N ALA A 366 8.79 -41.40 15.27
CA ALA A 366 9.73 -42.33 14.68
C ALA A 366 10.75 -41.63 13.78
N VAL A 367 10.32 -40.61 13.03
CA VAL A 367 11.18 -39.79 12.18
C VAL A 367 12.11 -38.94 13.06
N ASP A 368 11.56 -38.27 14.07
CA ASP A 368 12.30 -37.53 15.10
C ASP A 368 13.40 -38.39 15.73
N ALA A 369 13.02 -39.56 16.27
CA ALA A 369 13.98 -40.44 16.94
C ALA A 369 15.14 -40.85 16.02
N PHE A 370 14.86 -41.07 14.74
CA PHE A 370 15.87 -41.41 13.75
C PHE A 370 16.84 -40.24 13.49
N TYR A 371 16.34 -39.05 13.15
CA TYR A 371 17.22 -37.91 12.85
C TYR A 371 17.93 -37.37 14.10
N HIS A 372 17.30 -37.41 15.27
CA HIS A 372 17.96 -37.05 16.54
C HIS A 372 19.11 -38.01 16.88
N ALA A 373 18.98 -39.30 16.52
CA ALA A 373 20.08 -40.26 16.66
C ALA A 373 21.25 -39.92 15.72
N LEU A 374 20.99 -39.46 14.49
CA LEU A 374 22.03 -39.01 13.55
C LEU A 374 22.79 -37.77 14.05
N LEU A 375 22.15 -36.94 14.87
CA LEU A 375 22.69 -35.69 15.39
C LEU A 375 23.06 -35.76 16.88
N GLN A 376 23.12 -36.97 17.45
CA GLN A 376 23.39 -37.15 18.86
C GLN A 376 24.72 -36.48 19.27
N GLY A 377 24.67 -35.57 20.24
CA GLY A 377 25.85 -34.85 20.73
C GLY A 377 26.28 -33.66 19.86
N ARG A 378 25.51 -33.30 18.82
CA ARG A 378 25.70 -32.09 18.00
C ARG A 378 24.78 -30.97 18.50
N ASP A 379 25.15 -29.74 18.18
CA ASP A 379 24.33 -28.56 18.43
C ASP A 379 23.35 -28.39 17.25
N TYR A 380 22.06 -28.58 17.50
CA TYR A 380 21.04 -28.44 16.47
C TYR A 380 19.74 -27.85 17.01
N VAL A 381 19.04 -27.15 16.10
CA VAL A 381 17.67 -26.68 16.26
C VAL A 381 16.80 -27.48 15.31
N ASP A 382 15.66 -27.92 15.80
CA ASP A 382 14.70 -28.72 15.04
C ASP A 382 13.49 -27.87 14.64
N ILE A 383 13.14 -27.92 13.36
CA ILE A 383 11.93 -27.31 12.80
C ILE A 383 11.12 -28.41 12.13
N ASP A 384 10.02 -28.76 12.78
CA ASP A 384 8.97 -29.58 12.20
C ASP A 384 7.87 -28.68 11.61
N TYR A 385 7.52 -28.92 10.34
CA TYR A 385 6.47 -28.19 9.65
C TYR A 385 5.06 -28.51 10.14
N ALA A 386 4.79 -29.72 10.65
CA ALA A 386 3.49 -30.09 11.19
C ALA A 386 3.12 -29.28 12.43
N SER A 387 4.12 -28.87 13.22
CA SER A 387 3.95 -28.07 14.44
C SER A 387 4.03 -26.55 14.25
N ARG A 388 4.31 -26.05 13.02
CA ARG A 388 4.51 -24.61 12.79
C ARG A 388 3.19 -23.82 12.93
N PRO A 389 3.13 -22.77 13.77
CA PRO A 389 1.93 -21.95 13.95
C PRO A 389 1.43 -21.38 12.62
N GLY A 390 0.14 -21.59 12.32
CA GLY A 390 -0.48 -21.14 11.07
C GLY A 390 -0.32 -22.12 9.90
N GLY A 391 0.36 -23.26 10.08
CA GLY A 391 0.48 -24.32 9.06
C GLY A 391 1.25 -23.89 7.81
N VAL A 392 2.17 -22.94 7.97
CA VAL A 392 2.90 -22.28 6.88
C VAL A 392 4.21 -23.03 6.58
N PRO A 393 4.37 -23.63 5.38
CA PRO A 393 5.49 -24.53 5.07
C PRO A 393 6.72 -23.77 4.52
N TYR A 394 7.16 -22.73 5.21
CA TYR A 394 8.39 -22.01 4.84
C TYR A 394 9.44 -22.12 5.94
N VAL A 395 10.71 -21.89 5.58
CA VAL A 395 11.74 -21.41 6.50
C VAL A 395 12.11 -19.98 6.16
N SER A 396 12.57 -19.23 7.16
CA SER A 396 12.82 -17.81 7.04
C SER A 396 14.29 -17.46 7.27
N PRO A 397 14.72 -16.24 6.91
CA PRO A 397 16.00 -15.71 7.35
C PRO A 397 16.22 -15.79 8.86
N TYR A 398 15.15 -15.67 9.67
CA TYR A 398 15.25 -15.79 11.12
C TYR A 398 15.59 -17.22 11.56
N ASP A 399 14.94 -18.22 10.97
CA ASP A 399 15.23 -19.65 11.23
C ASP A 399 16.68 -20.01 10.85
N LEU A 400 17.14 -19.48 9.71
CA LEU A 400 18.44 -19.80 9.12
C LEU A 400 19.61 -18.98 9.69
N GLY A 401 19.32 -17.93 10.44
CA GLY A 401 20.24 -16.83 10.74
C GLY A 401 21.55 -17.25 11.42
N GLU A 402 21.50 -18.25 12.30
CA GLU A 402 22.68 -18.76 13.04
C GLU A 402 23.23 -20.09 12.51
N SER A 403 22.47 -20.75 11.63
CA SER A 403 22.81 -22.09 11.14
C SER A 403 23.96 -22.03 10.14
N GLY A 404 24.99 -22.87 10.35
CA GLY A 404 26.02 -23.09 9.35
C GLY A 404 25.72 -24.28 8.43
N LEU A 405 24.83 -25.17 8.87
CA LEU A 405 24.38 -26.33 8.13
C LEU A 405 22.86 -26.49 8.29
N VAL A 406 22.17 -26.64 7.16
CA VAL A 406 20.77 -27.07 7.09
C VAL A 406 20.75 -28.54 6.68
N ILE A 407 19.98 -29.35 7.39
CA ILE A 407 19.62 -30.71 6.98
C ILE A 407 18.13 -30.68 6.66
N TRP A 408 17.81 -30.76 5.37
CA TRP A 408 16.44 -30.80 4.89
C TRP A 408 16.07 -32.24 4.57
N HIS A 409 15.06 -32.78 5.25
CA HIS A 409 14.55 -34.10 4.97
C HIS A 409 13.03 -34.14 4.81
N GLY A 410 12.57 -34.99 3.89
CA GLY A 410 11.16 -35.30 3.70
C GLY A 410 11.00 -36.79 3.40
N ASP A 411 10.62 -37.58 4.40
CA ASP A 411 10.53 -39.04 4.29
C ASP A 411 9.11 -39.51 3.93
N ASP A 412 8.30 -38.63 3.31
CA ASP A 412 7.05 -38.95 2.65
C ASP A 412 7.07 -38.53 1.17
N ARG A 413 6.27 -39.23 0.37
CA ARG A 413 6.22 -39.09 -1.10
C ARG A 413 4.99 -38.31 -1.59
N SER A 414 4.28 -37.66 -0.67
CA SER A 414 2.95 -37.10 -0.92
C SER A 414 2.92 -35.58 -0.84
N ASP A 415 3.79 -34.99 -0.02
CA ASP A 415 3.84 -33.55 0.18
C ASP A 415 5.30 -33.07 0.23
N VAL A 416 5.79 -32.43 -0.83
CA VAL A 416 7.18 -31.95 -0.93
C VAL A 416 7.16 -30.43 -0.89
N LYS A 417 7.80 -29.83 0.13
CA LYS A 417 7.79 -28.37 0.41
C LYS A 417 9.07 -27.66 0.00
N LEU A 418 10.11 -28.39 -0.40
CA LEU A 418 11.37 -27.83 -0.88
C LEU A 418 11.20 -26.74 -1.95
N GLY A 419 10.22 -26.91 -2.86
CA GLY A 419 9.96 -25.99 -3.96
C GLY A 419 9.65 -24.56 -3.50
N ASP A 420 8.85 -24.43 -2.44
CA ASP A 420 8.41 -23.15 -1.86
C ASP A 420 9.54 -22.41 -1.12
N ASN A 421 10.69 -23.07 -0.92
CA ASN A 421 11.79 -22.59 -0.09
C ASN A 421 13.08 -22.35 -0.88
N THR A 422 13.03 -22.44 -2.21
CA THR A 422 14.25 -22.32 -3.02
C THR A 422 14.88 -20.93 -3.01
N ASP A 423 14.09 -19.86 -2.86
CA ASP A 423 14.60 -18.48 -2.81
C ASP A 423 15.38 -18.21 -1.52
N VAL A 424 14.82 -18.58 -0.36
CA VAL A 424 15.48 -18.40 0.94
C VAL A 424 16.74 -19.26 1.05
N LEU A 425 16.68 -20.51 0.57
CA LEU A 425 17.83 -21.41 0.53
C LEU A 425 18.89 -20.91 -0.46
N THR A 426 18.49 -20.31 -1.59
CA THR A 426 19.42 -19.65 -2.51
C THR A 426 20.18 -18.53 -1.83
N ALA A 427 19.48 -17.65 -1.09
CA ALA A 427 20.10 -16.56 -0.35
C ALA A 427 21.05 -17.07 0.74
N TYR A 428 20.62 -18.08 1.50
CA TYR A 428 21.42 -18.76 2.53
C TYR A 428 22.71 -19.38 1.96
N LEU A 429 22.62 -20.12 0.87
CA LEU A 429 23.79 -20.74 0.21
C LEU A 429 24.72 -19.70 -0.43
N ASN A 430 24.17 -18.62 -0.99
CA ASN A 430 24.97 -17.50 -1.55
C ASN A 430 25.87 -16.84 -0.50
N LYS A 431 25.45 -16.87 0.77
CA LYS A 431 26.18 -16.30 1.91
C LYS A 431 27.11 -17.31 2.60
N GLY A 432 27.26 -18.53 2.05
CA GLY A 432 28.19 -19.55 2.52
C GLY A 432 27.56 -20.64 3.39
N GLY A 433 26.24 -20.60 3.57
CA GLY A 433 25.48 -21.67 4.20
C GLY A 433 25.68 -23.02 3.50
N ARG A 434 25.36 -24.09 4.22
CA ARG A 434 25.56 -25.47 3.75
C ARG A 434 24.28 -26.27 3.86
N LEU A 435 24.03 -27.20 2.93
CA LEU A 435 22.79 -27.96 2.86
C LEU A 435 23.07 -29.46 2.68
N ILE A 436 22.46 -30.30 3.52
CA ILE A 436 22.23 -31.71 3.24
C ILE A 436 20.76 -31.85 2.84
N LEU A 437 20.50 -32.48 1.69
CA LEU A 437 19.16 -32.74 1.20
C LEU A 437 18.94 -34.25 1.11
N SER A 438 17.90 -34.74 1.77
CA SER A 438 17.37 -36.10 1.63
C SER A 438 15.86 -36.03 1.45
N GLY A 439 15.28 -36.98 0.73
CA GLY A 439 13.83 -37.08 0.73
C GLY A 439 13.29 -38.11 -0.24
N TRP A 440 12.04 -38.52 0.00
CA TRP A 440 11.30 -39.42 -0.87
C TRP A 440 10.71 -38.61 -2.01
N ASP A 441 11.19 -38.88 -3.23
CA ASP A 441 10.78 -38.14 -4.42
C ASP A 441 11.14 -36.64 -4.34
N VAL A 442 12.29 -36.31 -3.74
CA VAL A 442 12.71 -34.93 -3.42
C VAL A 442 12.73 -33.95 -4.60
N LEU A 443 12.94 -34.44 -5.84
CA LEU A 443 12.89 -33.59 -7.04
C LEU A 443 11.47 -33.44 -7.63
N ALA A 444 10.44 -34.02 -7.02
CA ALA A 444 9.04 -33.79 -7.40
C ALA A 444 8.68 -32.31 -7.35
N ALA A 445 9.30 -31.55 -6.43
CA ALA A 445 9.24 -30.09 -6.35
C ALA A 445 9.60 -29.37 -7.67
N PHE A 446 10.32 -30.03 -8.56
CA PHE A 446 10.77 -29.51 -9.84
C PHE A 446 10.23 -30.31 -11.05
N ASN A 447 9.31 -31.25 -10.83
CA ASN A 447 8.84 -32.20 -11.83
C ASN A 447 7.34 -32.05 -12.14
N ALA A 448 6.90 -30.85 -12.50
CA ALA A 448 5.48 -30.58 -12.76
C ALA A 448 4.87 -31.49 -13.85
N ASP A 449 5.67 -31.87 -14.85
CA ASP A 449 5.23 -32.72 -15.96
C ASP A 449 5.32 -34.23 -15.66
N GLY A 450 5.82 -34.61 -14.48
CA GLY A 450 5.98 -36.00 -14.08
C GLY A 450 6.92 -36.79 -15.00
N ALA A 451 7.97 -36.16 -15.53
CA ALA A 451 8.96 -36.78 -16.42
C ALA A 451 9.86 -37.79 -15.71
N ASP A 452 10.39 -38.76 -16.46
CA ASP A 452 11.40 -39.73 -15.99
C ASP A 452 12.83 -39.18 -16.01
N THR A 453 13.06 -38.15 -16.81
CA THR A 453 14.35 -37.48 -16.89
C THR A 453 14.10 -35.98 -16.80
N LEU A 454 14.77 -35.33 -15.86
CA LEU A 454 14.77 -33.88 -15.70
C LEU A 454 16.11 -33.34 -16.18
N ILE A 455 16.07 -32.34 -17.07
CA ILE A 455 17.23 -31.55 -17.47
C ILE A 455 17.01 -30.15 -16.90
N PHE A 456 17.88 -29.74 -15.98
CA PHE A 456 17.72 -28.45 -15.32
C PHE A 456 18.38 -27.33 -16.11
N ALA A 457 17.69 -26.19 -16.23
CA ALA A 457 18.19 -25.03 -16.93
C ALA A 457 19.12 -24.19 -16.05
N ASN A 458 20.06 -23.48 -16.69
CA ASN A 458 20.87 -22.45 -16.04
C ASN A 458 19.96 -21.38 -15.41
N GLY A 459 20.27 -20.97 -14.18
CA GLY A 459 19.42 -20.08 -13.37
C GLY A 459 18.48 -20.80 -12.39
N SER A 460 18.25 -22.11 -12.55
CA SER A 460 17.37 -22.86 -11.64
C SER A 460 18.09 -23.30 -10.36
N PHE A 461 17.37 -23.41 -9.24
CA PHE A 461 17.90 -23.88 -7.96
C PHE A 461 18.62 -25.23 -8.07
N ALA A 462 17.97 -26.22 -8.71
CA ALA A 462 18.57 -27.54 -8.91
C ALA A 462 19.89 -27.49 -9.70
N TYR A 463 19.96 -26.67 -10.75
CA TYR A 463 21.15 -26.55 -11.59
C TYR A 463 22.29 -25.76 -10.93
N ASP A 464 21.96 -24.64 -10.26
CA ASP A 464 22.95 -23.71 -9.73
C ASP A 464 23.35 -24.02 -8.30
N LYS A 465 22.41 -24.46 -7.46
CA LYS A 465 22.62 -24.76 -6.04
C LYS A 465 22.81 -26.24 -5.78
N LEU A 466 21.88 -27.10 -6.22
CA LEU A 466 22.05 -28.55 -6.00
C LEU A 466 23.11 -29.17 -6.92
N ARG A 467 23.55 -28.45 -7.96
CA ARG A 467 24.55 -28.90 -8.94
C ARG A 467 24.11 -30.16 -9.69
N ILE A 468 22.82 -30.26 -9.99
CA ILE A 468 22.24 -31.35 -10.76
C ILE A 468 22.12 -30.90 -12.22
N PHE A 469 22.82 -31.58 -13.13
CA PHE A 469 22.64 -31.37 -14.57
C PHE A 469 21.40 -32.13 -15.07
N GLU A 470 21.34 -33.42 -14.74
CA GLU A 470 20.22 -34.30 -15.05
C GLU A 470 19.82 -35.12 -13.82
N GLY A 471 18.52 -35.28 -13.62
CA GLY A 471 17.95 -36.24 -12.67
C GLY A 471 17.20 -37.35 -13.43
N TYR A 472 17.39 -38.60 -13.03
CA TYR A 472 16.66 -39.75 -13.56
C TYR A 472 15.81 -40.36 -12.46
N TYR A 473 14.51 -40.48 -12.73
CA TYR A 473 13.52 -40.97 -11.79
C TYR A 473 13.42 -42.49 -11.87
N ASN A 474 13.54 -43.15 -10.73
CA ASN A 474 13.30 -44.58 -10.62
C ASN A 474 11.84 -44.85 -10.22
N ARG A 475 10.96 -45.01 -11.20
CA ARG A 475 9.55 -45.38 -10.97
C ARG A 475 9.36 -46.77 -10.38
N THR A 476 10.33 -47.65 -10.60
CA THR A 476 10.19 -49.07 -10.26
C THR A 476 10.65 -49.30 -8.84
N ARG A 477 9.96 -50.22 -8.13
CA ARG A 477 10.41 -50.69 -6.80
C ARG A 477 11.61 -51.61 -6.96
N SER A 478 12.77 -50.99 -7.13
CA SER A 478 14.00 -51.71 -7.46
C SER A 478 15.18 -51.36 -6.58
N MET A 479 15.20 -50.19 -5.94
CA MET A 479 16.33 -49.78 -5.10
C MET A 479 16.44 -50.68 -3.86
N THR A 480 17.63 -51.21 -3.61
CA THR A 480 17.97 -52.04 -2.44
C THR A 480 18.92 -51.34 -1.46
N GLY A 481 19.53 -50.23 -1.87
CA GLY A 481 20.57 -49.56 -1.09
C GLY A 481 21.32 -48.47 -1.88
N ILE A 482 22.30 -47.88 -1.20
CA ILE A 482 23.33 -47.01 -1.79
C ILE A 482 24.68 -47.61 -1.41
N GLU A 483 25.47 -47.97 -2.42
CA GLU A 483 26.85 -48.42 -2.22
C GLU A 483 27.76 -47.20 -2.05
N GLY A 484 28.46 -47.12 -0.91
CA GLY A 484 29.36 -46.03 -0.60
C GLY A 484 30.59 -46.03 -1.51
N VAL A 485 31.04 -44.83 -1.89
CA VAL A 485 32.24 -44.66 -2.73
C VAL A 485 33.44 -44.27 -1.89
N GLY A 486 34.58 -44.94 -2.12
CA GLY A 486 35.81 -44.72 -1.36
C GLY A 486 35.73 -45.37 0.02
N ASP A 487 36.02 -44.59 1.07
CA ASP A 487 35.96 -45.05 2.46
C ASP A 487 34.57 -44.85 3.11
N LEU A 488 33.58 -44.36 2.35
CA LEU A 488 32.23 -44.12 2.86
C LEU A 488 31.46 -45.44 3.02
N PRO A 489 30.72 -45.64 4.13
CA PRO A 489 29.88 -46.82 4.33
C PRO A 489 28.77 -46.94 3.29
N SER A 490 28.43 -48.18 2.93
CA SER A 490 27.20 -48.50 2.19
C SER A 490 26.01 -48.57 3.13
N ILE A 491 24.84 -48.17 2.65
CA ILE A 491 23.57 -48.25 3.37
C ILE A 491 22.57 -49.11 2.60
N THR A 492 21.82 -49.93 3.33
CA THR A 492 20.83 -50.86 2.80
C THR A 492 19.45 -50.54 3.33
N ILE A 493 18.44 -50.82 2.51
CA ILE A 493 17.04 -50.64 2.90
C ILE A 493 16.73 -51.48 4.15
N ASP A 494 15.98 -50.90 5.07
CA ASP A 494 15.41 -51.58 6.22
C ASP A 494 14.02 -52.14 5.84
N PRO A 495 13.88 -53.47 5.65
CA PRO A 495 12.60 -54.04 5.25
C PRO A 495 11.51 -53.89 6.33
N ASP A 496 11.89 -53.72 7.60
CA ASP A 496 10.92 -53.60 8.70
C ASP A 496 10.21 -52.25 8.68
N LYS A 497 10.81 -51.24 8.05
CA LYS A 497 10.20 -49.91 7.82
C LYS A 497 9.30 -49.85 6.59
N LEU A 498 9.19 -50.93 5.81
CA LEU A 498 8.46 -50.98 4.55
C LEU A 498 7.34 -52.02 4.53
N PRO A 499 6.28 -51.82 3.73
CA PRO A 499 5.28 -52.85 3.52
C PRO A 499 5.91 -54.13 2.95
N ASN A 500 5.44 -55.30 3.38
CA ASN A 500 5.88 -56.59 2.80
C ASN A 500 5.73 -56.65 1.27
N SER A 501 4.75 -55.93 0.69
CA SER A 501 4.54 -55.85 -0.76
C SER A 501 5.67 -55.14 -1.51
N PHE A 502 6.53 -54.42 -0.81
CA PHE A 502 7.70 -53.75 -1.39
C PHE A 502 8.89 -54.72 -1.49
N ASN A 503 8.85 -55.87 -0.82
CA ASN A 503 9.90 -56.91 -0.88
C ASN A 503 11.32 -56.35 -0.62
N GLY A 504 11.43 -55.45 0.36
CA GLY A 504 12.70 -54.81 0.74
C GLY A 504 13.28 -53.84 -0.30
N THR A 505 12.47 -53.33 -1.24
CA THR A 505 12.90 -52.32 -2.21
C THR A 505 12.04 -51.06 -2.16
N ILE A 506 12.60 -49.93 -2.58
CA ILE A 506 11.85 -48.66 -2.70
C ILE A 506 11.79 -48.18 -4.15
N ASP A 507 10.72 -47.44 -4.46
CA ASP A 507 10.50 -46.69 -5.70
C ASP A 507 10.57 -45.18 -5.44
N ARG A 508 10.43 -44.39 -6.51
CA ARG A 508 10.37 -42.92 -6.49
C ARG A 508 11.63 -42.27 -5.91
N VAL A 509 12.77 -42.84 -6.27
CA VAL A 509 14.09 -42.32 -5.93
C VAL A 509 14.73 -41.70 -7.17
N TRP A 510 15.67 -40.80 -6.94
CA TRP A 510 16.37 -40.07 -7.98
C TRP A 510 17.85 -40.49 -8.05
N VAL A 511 18.38 -40.55 -9.26
CA VAL A 511 19.83 -40.65 -9.50
C VAL A 511 20.26 -39.54 -10.42
N PHE A 512 21.53 -39.14 -10.36
CA PHE A 512 21.93 -37.83 -10.88
C PHE A 512 23.13 -37.90 -11.82
N THR A 513 23.13 -37.02 -12.81
CA THR A 513 24.34 -36.51 -13.45
C THR A 513 24.69 -35.17 -12.82
N GLN A 514 25.86 -35.08 -12.18
CA GLN A 514 26.30 -33.88 -11.49
C GLN A 514 26.82 -32.82 -12.47
N ARG A 515 26.72 -31.56 -12.07
CA ARG A 515 27.30 -30.41 -12.77
C ARG A 515 28.59 -29.97 -12.07
N GLY A 516 29.66 -29.86 -12.84
CA GLY A 516 30.94 -29.37 -12.35
C GLY A 516 31.66 -30.40 -11.47
N GLU A 517 32.62 -29.92 -10.67
CA GLU A 517 33.45 -30.77 -9.82
C GLU A 517 32.70 -31.16 -8.54
N CYS A 518 31.92 -32.23 -8.63
CA CYS A 518 31.28 -32.88 -7.49
C CYS A 518 31.98 -34.21 -7.16
N SER A 519 32.05 -34.57 -5.89
CA SER A 519 32.50 -35.88 -5.43
C SER A 519 31.30 -36.81 -5.27
N VAL A 520 31.30 -37.94 -5.97
CA VAL A 520 30.29 -38.99 -5.77
C VAL A 520 30.50 -39.62 -4.39
N THR A 521 29.44 -39.67 -3.58
CA THR A 521 29.47 -40.28 -2.24
C THR A 521 28.83 -41.67 -2.22
N GLY A 522 27.92 -41.95 -3.16
CA GLY A 522 27.31 -43.26 -3.28
C GLY A 522 26.61 -43.51 -4.61
N VAL A 523 26.53 -44.78 -4.99
CA VAL A 523 25.87 -45.25 -6.23
C VAL A 523 24.68 -46.14 -5.93
N LEU A 524 23.67 -46.10 -6.80
CA LEU A 524 22.43 -46.84 -6.63
C LEU A 524 22.66 -48.35 -6.73
N THR A 525 22.22 -49.10 -5.71
CA THR A 525 22.08 -50.56 -5.81
C THR A 525 20.63 -50.94 -6.03
N VAL A 526 20.39 -51.93 -6.89
CA VAL A 526 19.04 -52.37 -7.27
C VAL A 526 18.93 -53.89 -7.28
N ASN A 527 17.69 -54.38 -7.23
CA ASN A 527 17.40 -55.76 -7.63
C ASN A 527 17.59 -55.91 -9.15
N ASN A 528 18.03 -57.10 -9.59
CA ASN A 528 18.30 -57.42 -11.00
C ASN A 528 19.14 -56.33 -11.73
N PRO A 529 20.37 -56.04 -11.26
CA PRO A 529 21.19 -54.92 -11.76
C PRO A 529 21.50 -55.00 -13.26
N GLU A 530 21.51 -56.20 -13.85
CA GLU A 530 21.73 -56.40 -15.29
C GLU A 530 20.56 -55.88 -16.16
N GLU A 531 19.36 -55.76 -15.59
CA GLU A 531 18.14 -55.34 -16.30
C GLU A 531 17.74 -53.88 -16.01
N ASN A 532 18.34 -53.26 -15.01
CA ASN A 532 17.99 -51.91 -14.57
C ASN A 532 19.03 -50.87 -15.06
N PRO A 533 18.68 -49.97 -15.99
CA PRO A 533 19.61 -49.00 -16.57
C PRO A 533 20.09 -47.92 -15.58
N LEU A 534 19.50 -47.85 -14.39
CA LEU A 534 19.89 -46.93 -13.32
C LEU A 534 20.91 -47.56 -12.35
N SER A 535 21.15 -48.87 -12.42
CA SER A 535 22.12 -49.56 -11.56
C SER A 535 23.50 -48.91 -11.65
N GLY A 536 24.11 -48.59 -10.50
CA GLY A 536 25.43 -47.97 -10.42
C GLY A 536 25.48 -46.49 -10.82
N LYS A 537 24.36 -45.85 -11.15
CA LYS A 537 24.33 -44.38 -11.30
C LYS A 537 24.45 -43.71 -9.94
N THR A 538 24.92 -42.46 -9.93
CA THR A 538 25.10 -41.69 -8.69
C THR A 538 23.78 -41.48 -7.96
N ALA A 539 23.69 -42.01 -6.74
CA ALA A 539 22.55 -41.84 -5.84
C ALA A 539 22.79 -40.77 -4.78
N SER A 540 24.06 -40.47 -4.47
CA SER A 540 24.43 -39.34 -3.63
C SER A 540 25.76 -38.72 -4.02
N PHE A 541 25.88 -37.41 -3.85
CA PHE A 541 27.10 -36.67 -4.14
C PHE A 541 27.19 -35.40 -3.29
N ILE A 542 28.42 -34.89 -3.18
CA ILE A 542 28.73 -33.62 -2.53
C ILE A 542 29.40 -32.65 -3.49
N TYR A 543 28.98 -31.40 -3.44
CA TYR A 543 29.71 -30.25 -3.96
C TYR A 543 30.28 -29.48 -2.77
N ASP A 544 31.60 -29.29 -2.73
CA ASP A 544 32.31 -28.74 -1.57
C ASP A 544 33.31 -27.63 -1.95
N GLN A 545 32.84 -26.65 -2.72
CA GLN A 545 33.67 -25.56 -3.24
C GLN A 545 33.16 -24.19 -2.74
N SER A 546 32.55 -23.37 -3.62
CA SER A 546 32.09 -22.00 -3.31
C SER A 546 31.01 -21.94 -2.23
N PHE A 547 30.24 -23.02 -2.10
CA PHE A 547 29.32 -23.33 -1.02
C PHE A 547 29.30 -24.87 -0.91
N ARG A 548 28.62 -25.43 0.11
CA ARG A 548 28.54 -26.89 0.27
C ARG A 548 27.11 -27.42 0.18
N VAL A 549 26.91 -28.42 -0.68
CA VAL A 549 25.65 -29.15 -0.78
C VAL A 549 25.93 -30.64 -0.91
N LEU A 550 25.25 -31.44 -0.11
CA LEU A 550 25.19 -32.90 -0.21
C LEU A 550 23.76 -33.29 -0.57
N VAL A 551 23.59 -34.08 -1.62
CA VAL A 551 22.28 -34.53 -2.10
C VAL A 551 22.19 -36.04 -2.01
N PHE A 552 21.13 -36.53 -1.40
CA PHE A 552 20.67 -37.91 -1.48
C PHE A 552 19.42 -37.98 -2.36
N GLY A 553 19.41 -38.91 -3.31
CA GLY A 553 18.23 -39.17 -4.14
C GLY A 553 17.19 -40.09 -3.51
N ALA A 554 17.37 -40.43 -2.24
CA ALA A 554 16.50 -41.34 -1.50
C ALA A 554 16.28 -40.83 -0.06
N PRO A 555 15.14 -41.21 0.55
CA PRO A 555 14.79 -40.87 1.94
C PRO A 555 15.63 -41.68 2.94
N LEU A 556 16.40 -41.01 3.80
CA LEU A 556 17.33 -41.68 4.73
C LEU A 556 16.60 -42.52 5.78
N PHE A 557 15.38 -42.16 6.17
CA PHE A 557 14.62 -42.88 7.19
C PHE A 557 14.44 -44.38 6.85
N PHE A 558 14.29 -44.74 5.56
CA PHE A 558 14.01 -46.13 5.13
C PHE A 558 15.24 -47.03 5.03
N PHE A 559 16.41 -46.54 5.39
CA PHE A 559 17.62 -47.35 5.52
C PHE A 559 17.81 -47.81 6.97
N LYS A 560 18.66 -48.82 7.14
CA LYS A 560 19.02 -49.31 8.48
C LYS A 560 19.78 -48.23 9.24
N GLU A 561 19.25 -47.83 10.38
CA GLU A 561 19.83 -46.78 11.22
C GLU A 561 21.30 -47.05 11.59
N SER A 562 21.64 -48.30 11.91
CA SER A 562 23.01 -48.71 12.23
C SER A 562 24.02 -48.50 11.09
N GLU A 563 23.55 -48.36 9.85
CA GLU A 563 24.37 -48.10 8.67
C GLU A 563 24.37 -46.60 8.31
N VAL A 564 23.24 -45.89 8.53
CA VAL A 564 23.13 -44.45 8.25
C VAL A 564 23.89 -43.60 9.25
N VAL A 565 23.86 -43.92 10.55
CA VAL A 565 24.58 -43.18 11.61
C VAL A 565 26.07 -42.97 11.26
N PRO A 566 26.88 -44.03 11.00
CA PRO A 566 28.30 -43.83 10.70
C PRO A 566 28.56 -43.11 9.37
N LEU A 567 27.64 -43.24 8.39
CA LEU A 567 27.72 -42.47 7.14
C LEU A 567 27.50 -40.98 7.39
N MET A 568 26.44 -40.64 8.12
CA MET A 568 26.07 -39.26 8.44
C MET A 568 27.07 -38.60 9.37
N ASP A 569 27.67 -39.32 10.31
CA ASP A 569 28.76 -38.79 11.13
C ASP A 569 29.93 -38.28 10.26
N ALA A 570 30.38 -39.09 9.30
CA ALA A 570 31.46 -38.71 8.40
C ALA A 570 31.08 -37.52 7.49
N LEU A 571 29.83 -37.51 7.01
CA LEU A 571 29.35 -36.48 6.09
C LEU A 571 29.04 -35.16 6.79
N VAL A 572 28.44 -35.17 7.98
CA VAL A 572 28.17 -33.97 8.77
C VAL A 572 29.47 -33.31 9.21
N ASP A 573 30.48 -34.07 9.64
CA ASP A 573 31.80 -33.52 9.98
C ASP A 573 32.46 -32.84 8.76
N ARG A 574 32.39 -33.48 7.59
CA ARG A 574 32.85 -32.88 6.33
C ARG A 574 32.02 -31.64 5.97
N MET A 575 30.73 -31.67 6.21
CA MET A 575 29.83 -30.55 5.95
C MET A 575 30.03 -29.41 6.94
N LEU A 576 30.52 -29.62 8.16
CA LEU A 576 30.81 -28.56 9.13
C LEU A 576 32.26 -28.04 9.07
N ALA A 577 33.20 -28.79 8.49
CA ALA A 577 34.61 -28.42 8.43
C ALA A 577 34.87 -26.97 7.94
N GLY A 578 35.51 -26.14 8.77
CA GLY A 578 35.86 -24.75 8.41
C GLY A 578 34.72 -23.74 8.55
N LEU A 579 33.67 -24.06 9.31
CA LEU A 579 32.84 -23.06 9.98
C LEU A 579 33.54 -22.55 11.25
#